data_AF-A0A3E0IP36-F1
#
_entry.id   AF-A0A3E0IP36-F1
#
_cell.length_a   1.000
_cell.length_b   1.000
_cell.length_c   1.000
_cell.angle_alpha   90.00
_cell.angle_beta   90.00
_cell.angle_gamma   90.00
#
_symmetry.space_group_name_H-M   'P 1'
#
loop_
_entity.id
_entity.type
_entity.pdbx_description
1 polymer ?
#
loop_
_entity_poly.entity_id
_entity_poly.type
_entity_poly.pdbx_seq_one_letter_code
_entity_poly.pdbx_strand_id
1 'polypeptide(L)'
;MSNQKDKDLEAFRKHNDNQAMTTNQGIKVNEDENTLTAGDRGPSLLEDFHFREKITHFDHERIPERVVHARGYGAHGDFELYEDLSDVTYADFLT
;
A
#
# COMPACT_ATOMS: atom_id res chain seq x y z
N MET A 1 -20.43 2.93 7.48
CA MET A 1 -20.76 1.50 7.50
C MET A 1 -19.44 0.77 7.45
N SER A 2 -19.11 -0.06 8.45
CA SER A 2 -17.85 -0.80 8.50
C SER A 2 -18.21 -2.26 8.69
N ASN A 3 -17.88 -3.08 7.68
CA ASN A 3 -18.07 -4.51 7.76
C ASN A 3 -16.87 -5.18 8.46
N GLN A 4 -16.95 -6.50 8.69
CA GLN A 4 -15.87 -7.21 9.37
C GLN A 4 -14.54 -7.07 8.60
N LYS A 5 -14.59 -7.13 7.26
CA LYS A 5 -13.40 -7.02 6.44
C LYS A 5 -12.72 -5.66 6.58
N ASP A 6 -13.48 -4.58 6.67
CA ASP A 6 -12.95 -3.23 6.89
C ASP A 6 -12.20 -3.13 8.22
N LYS A 7 -12.73 -3.76 9.28
CA LYS A 7 -12.09 -3.82 10.60
C LYS A 7 -10.78 -4.59 10.55
N ASP A 8 -10.75 -5.71 9.84
CA ASP A 8 -9.53 -6.52 9.69
C ASP A 8 -8.42 -5.75 8.96
N LEU A 9 -8.80 -4.88 8.02
CA LEU A 9 -7.85 -4.04 7.28
C LEU A 9 -7.26 -2.90 8.13
N GLU A 10 -7.89 -2.55 9.25
CA GLU A 10 -7.46 -1.43 10.10
C GLU A 10 -6.03 -1.62 10.61
N ALA A 11 -5.64 -2.87 10.94
CA ALA A 11 -4.29 -3.21 11.38
C ALA A 11 -3.19 -2.86 10.36
N PHE A 12 -3.55 -2.70 9.09
CA PHE A 12 -2.63 -2.42 7.98
C PHE A 12 -2.73 -0.99 7.45
N ARG A 13 -3.69 -0.19 7.93
CA ARG A 13 -3.76 1.23 7.57
C ARG A 13 -2.60 1.99 8.21
N LYS A 14 -2.04 2.94 7.45
CA LYS A 14 -1.00 3.84 7.93
C LYS A 14 -1.56 5.26 7.93
N HIS A 15 -1.53 5.90 9.09
CA HIS A 15 -1.93 7.30 9.28
C HIS A 15 -0.67 8.14 9.40
N ASN A 16 -0.52 9.11 8.50
CA ASN A 16 0.69 9.94 8.41
C ASN A 16 0.50 11.32 9.07
N ASP A 17 -0.66 11.58 9.67
CA ASP A 17 -0.96 12.85 10.32
C ASP A 17 0.01 13.12 11.48
N ASN A 18 0.67 14.29 11.44
CA ASN A 18 1.69 14.71 12.40
C ASN A 18 2.87 13.72 12.56
N GLN A 19 3.12 12.86 11.58
CA GLN A 19 4.28 11.98 11.57
C GLN A 19 5.46 12.65 10.86
N ALA A 20 6.68 12.37 11.33
CA ALA A 20 7.89 12.77 10.63
C ALA A 20 8.08 11.89 9.38
N MET A 21 8.64 12.46 8.32
CA MET A 21 9.10 11.67 7.18
C MET A 21 10.27 10.79 7.63
N THR A 22 10.21 9.50 7.32
CA THR A 22 11.27 8.54 7.64
C THR A 22 11.61 7.68 6.44
N THR A 23 12.79 7.07 6.47
CA THR A 23 13.12 5.91 5.63
C THR A 23 12.26 4.71 6.02
N ASN A 24 12.28 3.65 5.22
CA ASN A 24 11.59 2.39 5.52
C ASN A 24 12.13 1.71 6.80
N GLN A 25 13.35 2.05 7.21
CA GLN A 25 13.96 1.59 8.47
C GLN A 25 13.63 2.49 9.67
N GLY A 26 12.79 3.52 9.48
CA GLY A 26 12.36 4.43 10.56
C GLY A 26 13.34 5.55 10.90
N ILE A 27 14.35 5.80 10.07
CA ILE A 27 15.30 6.89 10.27
C ILE A 27 14.67 8.19 9.78
N LYS A 28 14.64 9.24 10.60
CA LYS A 28 14.08 10.54 10.22
C LYS A 28 14.85 11.16 9.05
N VAL A 29 14.11 11.65 8.06
CA VAL A 29 14.63 12.36 6.89
C VAL A 29 14.59 13.85 7.18
N ASN A 30 15.74 14.52 7.09
CA ASN A 30 15.85 15.97 7.32
C ASN A 30 15.69 16.78 6.03
N GLU A 31 16.09 16.20 4.89
CA GLU A 31 16.09 16.83 3.56
C GLU A 31 15.66 15.78 2.54
N ASP A 32 14.68 16.11 1.70
CA ASP A 32 14.09 15.22 0.70
C ASP A 32 14.09 15.82 -0.73
N GLU A 33 14.50 17.08 -0.87
CA GLU A 33 14.55 17.80 -2.15
C GLU A 33 15.90 17.64 -2.86
N ASN A 34 16.96 17.33 -2.10
CA ASN A 34 18.33 17.30 -2.60
C ASN A 34 19.01 15.95 -2.36
N THR A 35 19.86 15.55 -3.31
CA THR A 35 20.77 14.40 -3.12
C THR A 35 22.06 14.83 -2.44
N LEU A 36 22.68 13.91 -1.70
CA LEU A 36 24.00 14.14 -1.13
C LEU A 36 25.06 14.17 -2.24
N THR A 37 25.82 15.27 -2.30
CA THR A 37 26.79 15.57 -3.35
C THR A 37 28.15 15.98 -2.76
N ALA A 38 29.23 15.82 -3.54
CA ALA A 38 30.56 16.32 -3.19
C ALA A 38 30.65 17.84 -3.41
N GLY A 39 29.96 18.61 -2.56
CA GLY A 39 29.76 20.06 -2.69
C GLY A 39 28.56 20.42 -3.56
N ASP A 40 28.05 21.65 -3.44
CA ASP A 40 26.74 22.08 -3.98
C ASP A 40 26.52 21.86 -5.50
N ARG A 41 27.60 21.76 -6.28
CA ARG A 41 27.56 21.46 -7.73
C ARG A 41 28.46 20.28 -8.10
N GLY A 42 28.76 19.42 -7.13
CA GLY A 42 29.56 18.22 -7.30
C GLY A 42 28.74 17.00 -7.71
N PRO A 43 29.39 15.86 -7.99
CA PRO A 43 28.71 14.59 -8.26
C PRO A 43 28.00 14.05 -7.02
N SER A 44 26.93 13.28 -7.23
CA SER A 44 26.22 12.57 -6.16
C SER A 44 27.07 11.45 -5.54
N LEU A 45 26.89 11.22 -4.24
CA LEU A 45 27.65 10.22 -3.49
C LEU A 45 26.87 8.91 -3.31
N LEU A 46 27.56 7.78 -3.45
CA LEU A 46 26.94 6.44 -3.30
C LEU A 46 26.50 6.15 -1.85
N GLU A 47 27.10 6.84 -0.88
CA GLU A 47 26.74 6.69 0.54
C GLU A 47 25.36 7.27 0.88
N ASP A 48 24.73 8.00 -0.05
CA ASP A 48 23.34 8.47 0.09
C ASP A 48 22.36 7.30 0.09
N PHE A 49 22.12 6.73 1.27
CA PHE A 49 21.21 5.61 1.44
C PHE A 49 19.74 6.03 1.37
N HIS A 50 19.41 7.27 1.74
CA HIS A 50 18.04 7.81 1.65
C HIS A 50 17.58 7.88 0.19
N PHE A 51 18.40 8.53 -0.66
CA PHE A 51 18.13 8.62 -2.09
C PHE A 51 18.04 7.23 -2.74
N ARG A 52 19.01 6.35 -2.45
CA ARG A 52 19.01 5.00 -3.02
C ARG A 52 17.80 4.19 -2.60
N GLU A 53 17.39 4.24 -1.34
CA GLU A 53 16.21 3.50 -0.86
C GLU A 53 14.94 3.98 -1.58
N LYS A 54 14.76 5.30 -1.69
CA LYS A 54 13.60 5.92 -2.35
C LYS A 54 13.51 5.53 -3.83
N ILE A 55 14.60 5.66 -4.58
CA ILE A 55 14.65 5.30 -6.01
C ILE A 55 14.51 3.79 -6.21
N THR A 56 15.14 2.98 -5.36
CA THR A 56 15.02 1.51 -5.45
C THR A 56 13.57 1.08 -5.26
N HIS A 57 12.84 1.68 -4.32
CA HIS A 57 11.42 1.36 -4.16
C HIS A 57 10.62 1.77 -5.41
N PHE A 58 10.84 2.98 -5.94
CA PHE A 58 10.19 3.48 -7.15
C PHE A 58 10.42 2.57 -8.37
N ASP A 59 11.68 2.17 -8.61
CA ASP A 59 12.07 1.34 -9.75
C ASP A 59 11.36 -0.03 -9.74
N HIS A 60 10.92 -0.50 -8.57
CA HIS A 60 10.30 -1.82 -8.36
C HIS A 60 8.81 -1.75 -7.99
N GLU A 61 8.12 -0.63 -8.25
CA GLU A 61 6.68 -0.50 -7.96
C GLU A 61 5.79 -1.41 -8.81
N ARG A 62 6.25 -1.76 -10.02
CA ARG A 62 5.46 -2.55 -10.96
C ARG A 62 5.54 -4.03 -10.65
N ILE A 63 4.37 -4.63 -10.39
CA ILE A 63 4.18 -6.09 -10.34
C ILE A 63 3.50 -6.58 -11.63
N PRO A 64 3.67 -7.85 -12.02
CA PRO A 64 2.97 -8.40 -13.17
C PRO A 64 1.45 -8.23 -13.06
N GLU A 65 0.83 -7.88 -14.17
CA GLU A 65 -0.63 -7.80 -14.26
C GLU A 65 -1.29 -9.18 -14.31
N ARG A 66 -2.60 -9.23 -14.08
CA ARG A 66 -3.38 -10.46 -14.26
C ARG A 66 -3.35 -10.83 -15.74
N VAL A 67 -3.17 -12.12 -16.05
CA VAL A 67 -3.08 -12.67 -17.42
C VAL A 67 -4.28 -12.27 -18.28
N VAL A 68 -5.47 -12.20 -17.66
CA VAL A 68 -6.70 -11.69 -18.26
C VAL A 68 -7.40 -10.75 -17.27
N HIS A 69 -8.30 -9.89 -17.76
CA HIS A 69 -8.95 -8.85 -16.96
C HIS A 69 -7.93 -7.89 -16.27
N ALA A 70 -6.84 -7.56 -16.96
CA ALA A 70 -5.81 -6.64 -16.45
C ALA A 70 -6.37 -5.25 -16.11
N ARG A 71 -7.37 -4.78 -16.86
CA ARG A 71 -8.08 -3.53 -16.58
C ARG A 71 -9.40 -3.80 -15.83
N GLY A 72 -9.49 -3.27 -14.60
CA GLY A 72 -10.70 -3.34 -13.79
C GLY A 72 -10.71 -2.32 -12.65
N TYR A 73 -11.86 -2.16 -12.01
CA TYR A 73 -12.07 -1.30 -10.84
C TYR A 73 -12.82 -2.12 -9.78
N GLY A 74 -12.56 -1.86 -8.50
CA GLY A 74 -13.19 -2.56 -7.38
C GLY A 74 -13.70 -1.58 -6.33
N ALA A 75 -14.80 -1.96 -5.67
CA ALA A 75 -15.36 -1.27 -4.51
C ALA A 75 -15.71 -2.32 -3.44
N HIS A 76 -15.58 -1.94 -2.17
CA HIS A 76 -16.05 -2.76 -1.06
C HIS A 76 -17.57 -2.62 -0.91
N GLY A 77 -18.20 -3.68 -0.42
CA GLY A 77 -19.61 -3.73 -0.13
C GLY A 77 -19.95 -5.02 0.60
N ASP A 78 -21.24 -5.24 0.81
CA ASP A 78 -21.78 -6.40 1.50
C ASP A 78 -22.82 -7.09 0.61
N PHE A 79 -22.98 -8.38 0.81
CA PHE A 79 -24.04 -9.18 0.21
C PHE A 79 -24.99 -9.62 1.33
N GLU A 80 -26.29 -9.51 1.08
CA GLU A 80 -27.35 -9.97 1.98
C GLU A 80 -28.38 -10.75 1.17
N LEU A 81 -28.73 -11.93 1.67
CA LEU A 81 -29.71 -12.81 1.06
C LEU A 81 -31.13 -12.37 1.44
N TYR A 82 -32.08 -12.51 0.52
CA TYR A 82 -33.49 -12.17 0.81
C TYR A 82 -34.19 -13.19 1.70
N GLU A 83 -34.02 -14.48 1.41
CA GLU A 83 -34.66 -15.61 2.11
C GLU A 83 -33.70 -16.81 2.14
N ASP A 84 -33.73 -17.59 3.22
CA ASP A 84 -32.90 -18.79 3.43
C ASP A 84 -33.05 -19.82 2.29
N LEU A 85 -31.92 -20.38 1.85
CA LEU A 85 -31.84 -21.39 0.78
C LEU A 85 -31.32 -22.75 1.28
N SER A 86 -31.44 -23.02 2.58
CA SER A 86 -30.99 -24.28 3.20
C SER A 86 -31.64 -25.55 2.63
N ASP A 87 -32.75 -25.42 1.89
CA ASP A 87 -33.43 -26.51 1.19
C ASP A 87 -32.69 -26.99 -0.07
N VAL A 88 -31.88 -26.11 -0.68
CA VAL A 88 -31.14 -26.39 -1.92
C VAL A 88 -29.62 -26.30 -1.80
N THR A 89 -29.10 -25.63 -0.76
CA THR A 89 -27.66 -25.46 -0.53
C THR A 89 -27.27 -25.56 0.94
N TYR A 90 -26.02 -25.96 1.20
CA TYR A 90 -25.39 -25.89 2.52
C TYR A 90 -24.31 -24.79 2.60
N ALA A 91 -24.32 -23.87 1.63
CA ALA A 91 -23.38 -22.76 1.61
C ALA A 91 -23.74 -21.75 2.71
N ASP A 92 -22.86 -21.60 3.70
CA ASP A 92 -23.06 -20.78 4.91
C ASP A 92 -23.53 -19.34 4.65
N PHE A 93 -23.03 -18.69 3.59
CA PHE A 93 -23.44 -17.31 3.25
C PHE A 93 -24.82 -17.20 2.58
N LEU A 94 -25.46 -18.33 2.30
CA LEU A 94 -26.79 -18.44 1.68
C LEU A 94 -27.82 -19.11 2.62
N THR A 95 -27.49 -19.29 3.90
CA THR A 95 -28.31 -19.97 4.90
C THR A 95 -28.46 -19.14 6.17
#